data_AF-A0A1H9EU42-F1
#
_entry.id   AF-A0A1H9EU42-F1
#
_cell.length_a   1.000
_cell.length_b   1.000
_cell.length_c   1.000
_cell.angle_alpha   90.00
_cell.angle_beta   90.00
_cell.angle_gamma   90.00
#
_symmetry.space_group_name_H-M   'P 1'
#
loop_
_entity.id
_entity.type
_entity.pdbx_description
1 polymer ?
#
loop_
_entity_poly.entity_id
_entity_poly.type
_entity_poly.pdbx_seq_one_letter_code
_entity_poly.pdbx_strand_id
1 'polypeptide(L)'
;MAVEWDATWSQEQRPPVAVALEHIGKQLAQAVRALGGLAGDACARAAYEAHFGPLSWHRLRHVRRVVQLMHERITQPESGLLMSYVPDMLAYEALRLGALPTGVKLNQVEAFVAQLGVAPKVPLRMFIAPAFFTASRGATGTLLHELSHGVGNTMDYAYVWQRRYASLSPVQRTRNADSYRAYCGQFDVRV
;
A
#
# COMPACT_ATOMS: atom_id res chain seq x y z
N MET A 1 8.38 12.75 8.82
CA MET A 1 7.48 11.61 8.56
C MET A 1 6.29 11.76 9.51
N ALA A 2 5.09 11.54 9.00
CA ALA A 2 3.83 11.90 9.65
C ALA A 2 3.06 10.68 10.17
N VAL A 3 3.73 9.87 10.98
CA VAL A 3 3.21 8.57 11.41
C VAL A 3 2.95 8.63 12.91
N GLU A 4 1.70 8.35 13.28
CA GLU A 4 1.32 8.13 14.67
C GLU A 4 1.52 6.65 15.01
N TRP A 5 2.14 6.39 16.15
CA TRP A 5 2.36 5.04 16.67
C TRP A 5 1.48 4.88 17.91
N ASP A 6 0.63 3.87 17.94
CA ASP A 6 -0.14 3.59 19.15
C ASP A 6 0.72 2.91 20.23
N ALA A 7 0.11 2.64 21.39
CA ALA A 7 0.79 2.05 22.54
C ALA A 7 1.18 0.57 22.34
N THR A 8 0.75 -0.09 21.27
CA THR A 8 1.02 -1.53 21.02
C THR A 8 2.45 -1.80 20.53
N TRP A 9 3.19 -0.75 20.19
CA TRP A 9 4.54 -0.86 19.63
C TRP A 9 5.63 -0.86 20.69
N SER A 10 6.52 -1.86 20.65
CA SER A 10 7.81 -1.81 21.35
C SER A 10 8.78 -0.83 20.68
N GLN A 11 9.83 -0.40 21.40
CA GLN A 11 10.88 0.47 20.83
C GLN A 11 11.68 -0.23 19.72
N GLU A 12 11.80 -1.56 19.75
CA GLU A 12 12.59 -2.33 18.78
C GLU A 12 11.84 -2.56 17.45
N GLN A 13 10.51 -2.54 17.47
CA GLN A 13 9.69 -2.84 16.29
C GLN A 13 9.42 -1.62 15.39
N ARG A 14 9.46 -0.41 15.95
CA ARG A 14 9.18 0.82 15.18
C ARG A 14 10.24 1.13 14.10
N PRO A 15 11.56 1.03 14.38
CA PRO A 15 12.57 1.46 13.41
C PRO A 15 12.50 0.74 12.06
N PRO A 16 12.36 -0.60 11.97
CA PRO A 16 12.23 -1.28 10.68
C PRO A 16 11.04 -0.78 9.84
N VAL A 17 9.90 -0.53 10.48
CA VAL A 17 8.69 -0.04 9.81
C VAL A 17 8.86 1.42 9.38
N ALA A 18 9.47 2.25 10.22
CA ALA A 18 9.77 3.64 9.89
C ALA A 18 10.71 3.75 8.68
N VAL A 19 11.77 2.94 8.65
CA VAL A 19 12.70 2.87 7.49
C VAL A 19 11.95 2.44 6.23
N ALA A 20 11.08 1.42 6.32
CA ALA A 20 10.25 1.00 5.20
C ALA A 20 9.34 2.14 4.70
N LEU A 21 8.68 2.87 5.61
CA LEU A 21 7.83 4.02 5.25
C LEU A 21 8.61 5.17 4.61
N GLU A 22 9.84 5.43 5.06
CA GLU A 22 10.72 6.41 4.40
C GLU A 22 11.04 6.01 2.96
N HIS A 23 11.40 4.74 2.75
CA HIS A 23 11.66 4.20 1.41
C HIS A 23 10.42 4.31 0.52
N ILE A 24 9.24 3.98 1.05
CA ILE A 24 7.96 4.13 0.34
C ILE A 24 7.70 5.58 -0.02
N GLY A 25 7.98 6.52 0.89
CA GLY A 25 7.83 7.95 0.60
C GLY A 25 8.65 8.37 -0.64
N LYS A 26 9.89 7.89 -0.74
CA LYS A 26 10.76 8.15 -1.92
C LYS A 26 10.20 7.50 -3.20
N GLN A 27 9.75 6.24 -3.11
CA GLN A 27 9.14 5.52 -4.23
C GLN A 27 7.87 6.23 -4.73
N LEU A 28 6.98 6.65 -3.83
CA LEU A 28 5.75 7.37 -4.15
C LEU A 28 6.04 8.74 -4.76
N ALA A 29 7.01 9.49 -4.23
CA ALA A 29 7.42 10.77 -4.81
C ALA A 29 7.91 10.61 -6.27
N GLN A 30 8.64 9.53 -6.57
CA GLN A 30 9.06 9.21 -7.94
C GLN A 30 7.89 8.78 -8.82
N ALA A 31 7.00 7.94 -8.31
CA ALA A 31 5.79 7.53 -9.02
C ALA A 31 4.91 8.75 -9.38
N VAL A 32 4.73 9.71 -8.46
CA VAL A 32 4.01 10.98 -8.74
C VAL A 32 4.68 11.75 -9.88
N ARG A 33 6.01 11.87 -9.89
CA ARG A 33 6.74 12.53 -10.98
C ARG A 33 6.58 11.80 -12.32
N ALA A 34 6.74 10.48 -12.34
CA ALA A 34 6.59 9.66 -13.53
C ALA A 34 5.17 9.79 -14.14
N LEU A 35 4.13 9.77 -13.30
CA LEU A 35 2.74 9.99 -13.74
C LEU A 35 2.49 11.40 -14.29
N GLY A 36 3.26 12.40 -13.86
CA GLY A 36 3.26 13.75 -14.41
C GLY A 36 3.89 13.85 -15.80
N GLY A 37 4.86 12.98 -16.11
CA GLY A 37 5.66 13.00 -17.34
C GLY A 37 5.16 12.12 -18.50
N LEU A 38 4.09 11.34 -18.33
CA LEU A 38 3.64 10.31 -19.30
C LEU A 38 3.40 10.80 -20.74
N ALA A 39 3.13 12.09 -20.93
CA ALA A 39 2.91 12.66 -22.26
C ALA A 39 4.21 12.68 -23.09
N GLY A 40 5.36 12.94 -22.46
CA GLY A 40 6.67 13.10 -23.10
C GLY A 40 7.67 11.98 -22.82
N ASP A 41 7.35 11.04 -21.92
CA ASP A 41 8.26 9.96 -21.51
C ASP A 41 7.68 8.59 -21.87
N ALA A 42 8.27 7.93 -22.88
CA ALA A 42 7.87 6.62 -23.35
C ALA A 42 8.14 5.50 -22.32
N CYS A 43 9.20 5.62 -21.52
CA CYS A 43 9.53 4.68 -20.46
C CYS A 43 8.51 4.77 -19.33
N ALA A 44 8.17 5.99 -18.89
CA ALA A 44 7.14 6.20 -17.88
C ALA A 44 5.76 5.70 -18.37
N ARG A 45 5.45 5.88 -19.66
CA ARG A 45 4.23 5.32 -20.28
C ARG A 45 4.22 3.80 -20.25
N ALA A 46 5.30 3.15 -20.69
CA ALA A 46 5.40 1.69 -20.67
C ALA A 46 5.25 1.13 -19.24
N ALA A 47 5.89 1.77 -18.26
CA ALA A 47 5.76 1.42 -16.85
C ALA A 47 4.31 1.57 -16.36
N TYR A 48 3.60 2.64 -16.71
CA TYR A 48 2.18 2.79 -16.40
C TYR A 48 1.34 1.68 -17.03
N GLU A 49 1.52 1.43 -18.33
CA GLU A 49 0.67 0.49 -19.08
C GLU A 49 0.89 -0.96 -18.68
N ALA A 50 2.11 -1.33 -18.26
CA ALA A 50 2.42 -2.64 -17.70
C ALA A 50 1.55 -2.99 -16.47
N HIS A 51 1.18 -2.00 -15.67
CA HIS A 51 0.45 -2.20 -14.42
C HIS A 51 -1.03 -1.81 -14.52
N PHE A 52 -1.39 -0.76 -15.26
CA PHE A 52 -2.75 -0.22 -15.31
C PHE A 52 -3.45 -0.42 -16.67
N GLY A 53 -2.77 -1.01 -17.66
CA GLY A 53 -3.27 -1.17 -19.01
C GLY A 53 -3.20 0.14 -19.82
N PRO A 54 -3.79 0.15 -21.04
CA PRO A 54 -3.64 1.26 -21.98
C PRO A 54 -4.00 2.62 -21.38
N LEU A 55 -3.24 3.64 -21.75
CA LEU A 55 -3.44 5.00 -21.25
C LEU A 55 -4.86 5.51 -21.58
N SER A 56 -5.52 6.05 -20.56
CA SER A 56 -6.78 6.78 -20.71
C SER A 56 -6.79 7.89 -19.69
N TRP A 57 -7.26 9.08 -20.09
CA TRP A 57 -7.24 10.24 -19.22
C TRP A 57 -8.03 10.05 -17.91
N HIS A 58 -9.17 9.36 -17.96
CA HIS A 58 -9.96 9.06 -16.75
C HIS A 58 -9.21 8.13 -15.78
N ARG A 59 -8.60 7.06 -16.32
CA ARG A 59 -7.81 6.11 -15.51
C ARG A 59 -6.55 6.75 -14.96
N LEU A 60 -5.85 7.55 -15.77
CA LEU A 60 -4.67 8.27 -15.33
C LEU A 60 -4.99 9.22 -14.17
N ARG A 61 -6.07 10.00 -14.26
CA ARG A 61 -6.50 10.88 -13.16
C ARG A 61 -6.77 10.11 -11.87
N HIS A 62 -7.43 8.96 -11.97
CA HIS A 62 -7.67 8.10 -10.81
C HIS A 62 -6.36 7.57 -10.20
N VAL A 63 -5.49 6.97 -11.02
CA VAL A 63 -4.18 6.45 -10.57
C VAL A 63 -3.34 7.55 -9.94
N ARG A 64 -3.24 8.73 -10.58
CA ARG A 64 -2.55 9.91 -10.02
C ARG A 64 -3.10 10.30 -8.66
N ARG A 65 -4.43 10.37 -8.52
CA ARG A 65 -5.04 10.74 -7.26
C ARG A 65 -4.74 9.73 -6.16
N VAL A 66 -4.80 8.43 -6.45
CA VAL A 66 -4.49 7.38 -5.47
C VAL A 66 -3.02 7.45 -5.04
N VAL A 67 -2.07 7.50 -5.99
CA VAL A 67 -0.63 7.56 -5.66
C VAL A 67 -0.30 8.85 -4.89
N GLN A 68 -0.90 9.97 -5.27
CA GLN A 68 -0.73 11.23 -4.54
C GLN A 68 -1.28 11.14 -3.11
N LEU A 69 -2.46 10.57 -2.93
CA LEU A 69 -3.03 10.36 -1.59
C LEU A 69 -2.17 9.42 -0.73
N MET A 70 -1.62 8.35 -1.32
CA MET A 70 -0.69 7.46 -0.62
C MET A 70 0.54 8.24 -0.15
N HIS A 71 1.09 9.12 -1.01
CA HIS A 71 2.25 9.94 -0.69
C HIS A 71 1.94 10.96 0.42
N GLU A 72 0.82 11.66 0.31
CA GLU A 72 0.32 12.60 1.32
C GLU A 72 0.17 11.89 2.68
N ARG A 73 -0.36 10.66 2.69
CA ARG A 73 -0.57 9.86 3.92
C ARG A 73 0.70 9.53 4.70
N ILE A 74 1.86 9.49 4.06
CA ILE A 74 3.15 9.22 4.71
C ILE A 74 3.87 10.51 5.10
N THR A 75 3.68 11.57 4.29
CA THR A 75 4.52 12.77 4.35
C THR A 75 3.88 13.94 5.10
N GLN A 76 2.54 14.03 5.13
CA GLN A 76 1.82 15.16 5.74
C GLN A 76 1.38 14.85 7.18
N PRO A 77 1.84 15.60 8.20
CA PRO A 77 1.49 15.40 9.62
C PRO A 77 -0.01 15.26 9.88
N GLU A 78 -0.81 16.08 9.19
CA GLU A 78 -2.26 16.16 9.29
C GLU A 78 -3.00 15.00 8.62
N SER A 79 -2.30 14.12 7.92
CA SER A 79 -2.92 13.04 7.16
C SER A 79 -3.37 11.87 8.04
N GLY A 80 -2.91 11.75 9.29
CA GLY A 80 -3.44 10.77 10.25
C GLY A 80 -3.21 9.30 9.85
N LEU A 81 -2.00 8.95 9.42
CA LEU A 81 -1.59 7.53 9.32
C LEU A 81 -1.22 7.00 10.70
N LEU A 82 -2.07 6.13 11.23
CA LEU A 82 -1.89 5.48 12.52
C LEU A 82 -1.42 4.05 12.30
N MET A 83 -0.26 3.72 12.88
CA MET A 83 0.29 2.37 12.85
C MET A 83 -0.05 1.65 14.15
N SER A 84 -0.55 0.44 14.02
CA SER A 84 -0.88 -0.47 15.11
C SER A 84 -0.15 -1.79 14.91
N TYR A 85 0.33 -2.41 15.98
CA TYR A 85 0.93 -3.74 15.95
C TYR A 85 -0.03 -4.77 16.53
N VAL A 86 -0.16 -5.91 15.85
CA VAL A 86 -1.07 -7.00 16.22
C VAL A 86 -0.24 -8.27 16.41
N PRO A 87 0.31 -8.49 17.62
CA PRO A 87 1.28 -9.57 17.88
C PRO A 87 0.70 -10.98 17.74
N ASP A 88 -0.59 -11.14 18.03
CA ASP A 88 -1.22 -12.45 18.15
C ASP A 88 -2.73 -12.38 17.89
N MET A 89 -3.38 -13.55 17.91
CA MET A 89 -4.82 -13.66 17.69
C MET A 89 -5.64 -12.96 18.77
N LEU A 90 -5.15 -12.88 20.01
CA LEU A 90 -5.86 -12.21 21.10
C LEU A 90 -5.94 -10.69 20.84
N ALA A 91 -4.82 -10.09 20.43
CA ALA A 91 -4.76 -8.70 20.01
C ALA A 91 -5.64 -8.44 18.77
N TYR A 92 -5.68 -9.37 17.81
CA TYR A 92 -6.55 -9.26 16.63
C TYR A 92 -8.04 -9.27 17.01
N GLU A 93 -8.46 -10.23 17.85
CA GLU A 93 -9.85 -10.35 18.31
C GLU A 93 -10.31 -9.11 19.08
N ALA A 94 -9.41 -8.49 19.86
CA ALA A 94 -9.67 -7.25 20.58
C ALA A 94 -10.02 -6.06 19.66
N LEU A 95 -9.60 -6.09 18.39
CA LEU A 95 -9.95 -5.07 17.39
C LEU A 95 -11.41 -5.15 16.94
N ARG A 96 -12.11 -6.27 17.19
CA ARG A 96 -13.51 -6.51 16.79
C ARG A 96 -13.75 -6.34 15.28
N LEU A 97 -12.79 -6.75 14.46
CA LEU A 97 -12.85 -6.66 13.00
C LEU A 97 -13.54 -7.85 12.33
N GLY A 98 -13.97 -8.84 13.12
CA GLY A 98 -14.51 -10.11 12.64
C GLY A 98 -13.48 -11.23 12.72
N ALA A 99 -13.78 -12.36 12.06
CA ALA A 99 -12.86 -13.49 11.98
C ALA A 99 -11.92 -13.34 10.78
N LEU A 100 -10.70 -13.86 10.91
CA LEU A 100 -9.82 -14.04 9.74
C LEU A 100 -10.50 -14.96 8.71
N PRO A 101 -10.24 -14.76 7.40
CA PRO A 101 -10.72 -15.69 6.38
C PRO A 101 -10.28 -17.13 6.66
N THR A 102 -11.13 -18.09 6.31
CA THR A 102 -10.85 -19.52 6.52
C THR A 102 -9.48 -19.91 5.95
N GLY A 103 -8.64 -20.51 6.78
CA GLY A 103 -7.30 -20.98 6.40
C GLY A 103 -6.18 -19.93 6.52
N VAL A 104 -6.48 -18.67 6.81
CA VAL A 104 -5.47 -17.64 7.08
C VAL A 104 -5.02 -17.72 8.53
N LYS A 105 -3.70 -17.75 8.75
CA LYS A 105 -3.08 -17.67 10.08
C LYS A 105 -2.41 -16.31 10.23
N LEU A 106 -2.64 -15.62 11.36
CA LEU A 106 -2.06 -14.29 11.60
C LEU A 106 -0.52 -14.26 11.51
N ASN A 107 0.15 -15.33 11.94
CA ASN A 107 1.60 -15.45 11.84
C ASN A 107 2.12 -15.61 10.38
N GLN A 108 1.23 -15.68 9.40
CA GLN A 108 1.51 -15.65 7.96
C GLN A 108 1.05 -14.34 7.30
N VAL A 109 0.48 -13.41 8.07
CA VAL A 109 0.05 -12.09 7.62
C VAL A 109 1.17 -11.11 7.93
N GLU A 110 1.64 -10.38 6.91
CA GLU A 110 2.66 -9.35 7.07
C GLU A 110 2.03 -8.05 7.59
N ALA A 111 1.05 -7.53 6.87
CA ALA A 111 0.24 -6.40 7.31
C ALA A 111 -1.18 -6.58 6.78
N PHE A 112 -2.10 -5.79 7.34
CA PHE A 112 -3.44 -5.61 6.80
C PHE A 112 -3.95 -4.22 7.18
N VAL A 113 -4.84 -3.67 6.37
CA VAL A 113 -5.60 -2.47 6.70
C VAL A 113 -7.02 -2.87 7.03
N ALA A 114 -7.51 -2.46 8.20
CA ALA A 114 -8.94 -2.41 8.44
C ALA A 114 -9.42 -1.04 7.96
N GLN A 115 -10.19 -1.03 6.88
CA GLN A 115 -10.92 0.17 6.45
C GLN A 115 -12.04 0.47 7.46
N LEU A 116 -11.70 1.11 8.58
CA LEU A 116 -12.70 1.67 9.51
C LEU A 116 -13.31 2.99 9.00
N GLY A 117 -12.95 3.38 7.77
CA GLY A 117 -13.52 4.49 7.00
C GLY A 117 -12.55 4.98 5.92
N VAL A 118 -12.99 5.08 4.67
CA VAL A 118 -12.22 5.69 3.57
C VAL A 118 -12.77 7.10 3.35
N ALA A 119 -12.20 8.09 4.03
CA ALA A 119 -12.53 9.49 3.78
C ALA A 119 -11.29 10.38 3.96
N PRO A 120 -11.17 11.51 3.23
CA PRO A 120 -10.01 12.40 3.29
C PRO A 120 -9.64 12.93 4.70
N LYS A 121 -10.52 12.79 5.69
CA LYS A 121 -10.34 13.28 7.07
C LYS A 121 -10.45 12.20 8.15
N VAL A 122 -10.70 10.94 7.77
CA VAL A 122 -10.71 9.82 8.72
C VAL A 122 -9.28 9.28 8.80
N PRO A 123 -8.67 9.10 9.99
CA PRO A 123 -7.35 8.51 10.11
C PRO A 123 -7.29 7.13 9.45
N LEU A 124 -6.20 6.85 8.72
CA LEU A 124 -5.97 5.51 8.16
C LEU A 124 -5.23 4.71 9.22
N ARG A 125 -5.86 3.66 9.73
CA ARG A 125 -5.18 2.73 10.62
C ARG A 125 -4.64 1.54 9.82
N MET A 126 -3.34 1.32 9.92
CA MET A 126 -2.65 0.18 9.33
C MET A 126 -2.16 -0.74 10.44
N PHE A 127 -2.43 -2.03 10.30
CA PHE A 127 -2.06 -3.05 11.27
C PHE A 127 -0.90 -3.87 10.74
N ILE A 128 0.17 -3.94 11.51
CA ILE A 128 1.35 -4.75 11.22
C ILE A 128 1.27 -6.01 12.06
N ALA A 129 1.52 -7.16 11.44
CA ALA A 129 1.52 -8.47 12.08
C ALA A 129 2.94 -9.06 12.10
N PRO A 130 3.21 -10.12 12.88
CA PRO A 130 4.57 -10.59 13.11
C PRO A 130 5.33 -11.02 11.84
N ALA A 131 4.61 -11.52 10.82
CA ALA A 131 5.26 -11.99 9.60
C ALA A 131 5.95 -10.85 8.84
N PHE A 132 5.59 -9.59 9.07
CA PHE A 132 6.26 -8.42 8.50
C PHE A 132 7.77 -8.44 8.77
N PHE A 133 8.16 -8.85 9.97
CA PHE A 133 9.54 -8.81 10.42
C PHE A 133 10.35 -10.05 9.99
N THR A 134 9.68 -11.12 9.57
CA THR A 134 10.32 -12.38 9.19
C THR A 134 10.20 -12.70 7.70
N ALA A 135 9.31 -12.01 6.97
CA ALA A 135 9.11 -12.21 5.56
C ALA A 135 10.34 -11.75 4.77
N SER A 136 10.91 -12.69 4.00
CA SER A 136 11.96 -12.39 3.01
C SER A 136 11.43 -11.59 1.80
N ARG A 137 10.11 -11.46 1.68
CA ARG A 137 9.44 -10.74 0.59
C ARG A 137 9.07 -9.34 1.04
N GLY A 138 9.97 -8.38 0.76
CA GLY A 138 9.71 -6.95 0.65
C GLY A 138 8.56 -6.36 1.47
N ALA A 139 8.76 -6.25 2.79
CA ALA A 139 7.91 -5.51 3.73
C ALA A 139 7.38 -4.16 3.19
N THR A 140 8.22 -3.44 2.45
CA THR A 140 7.90 -2.20 1.73
C THR A 140 6.74 -2.34 0.73
N GLY A 141 6.70 -3.46 -0.01
CA GLY A 141 5.65 -3.74 -0.98
C GLY A 141 4.29 -3.98 -0.30
N THR A 142 4.28 -4.70 0.80
CA THR A 142 3.04 -4.97 1.54
C THR A 142 2.42 -3.67 2.06
N LEU A 143 3.22 -2.74 2.60
CA LEU A 143 2.71 -1.42 3.01
C LEU A 143 2.16 -0.59 1.83
N LEU A 144 2.81 -0.62 0.66
CA LEU A 144 2.29 0.03 -0.55
C LEU A 144 0.93 -0.55 -0.98
N HIS A 145 0.80 -1.88 -0.93
CA HIS A 145 -0.43 -2.58 -1.23
C HIS A 145 -1.55 -2.11 -0.29
N GLU A 146 -1.30 -2.16 1.02
CA GLU A 146 -2.25 -1.78 2.05
C GLU A 146 -2.64 -0.29 2.04
N LEU A 147 -1.68 0.61 1.80
CA LEU A 147 -1.96 2.04 1.65
C LEU A 147 -2.97 2.32 0.53
N SER A 148 -2.89 1.56 -0.58
CA SER A 148 -3.80 1.74 -1.70
C SER A 148 -5.24 1.37 -1.35
N HIS A 149 -5.46 0.36 -0.49
CA HIS A 149 -6.79 0.06 0.06
C HIS A 149 -7.30 1.26 0.86
N GLY A 150 -6.45 1.79 1.74
CA GLY A 150 -6.81 2.87 2.65
C GLY A 150 -7.24 4.18 1.97
N VAL A 151 -6.61 4.54 0.84
CA VAL A 151 -6.87 5.84 0.18
C VAL A 151 -7.58 5.75 -1.17
N GLY A 152 -7.44 4.61 -1.86
CA GLY A 152 -8.00 4.39 -3.19
C GLY A 152 -9.22 3.47 -3.21
N ASN A 153 -9.55 2.86 -2.07
CA ASN A 153 -10.53 1.78 -1.98
C ASN A 153 -10.30 0.69 -3.05
N THR A 154 -9.04 0.32 -3.22
CA THR A 154 -8.63 -0.78 -4.10
C THR A 154 -9.08 -2.11 -3.50
N MET A 155 -9.07 -3.15 -4.33
CA MET A 155 -9.49 -4.52 -4.00
C MET A 155 -8.36 -5.50 -4.33
N ASP A 156 -8.47 -6.72 -3.82
CA ASP A 156 -7.56 -7.83 -4.14
C ASP A 156 -8.07 -8.71 -5.29
N TYR A 157 -8.21 -8.12 -6.47
CA TYR A 157 -8.61 -8.89 -7.64
C TYR A 157 -7.60 -10.00 -7.97
N ALA A 158 -6.30 -9.68 -7.94
CA ALA A 158 -5.21 -10.63 -8.13
C ALA A 158 -3.85 -10.06 -7.69
N TYR A 159 -2.97 -10.95 -7.20
CA TYR A 159 -1.55 -10.62 -7.03
C TYR A 159 -0.79 -10.77 -8.36
N VAL A 160 0.23 -9.97 -8.61
CA VAL A 160 0.98 -9.92 -9.88
C VAL A 160 1.65 -11.24 -10.28
N TRP A 161 1.94 -12.12 -9.33
CA TRP A 161 2.47 -13.47 -9.60
C TRP A 161 1.37 -14.49 -9.94
N GLN A 162 0.11 -14.16 -9.71
CA GLN A 162 -1.01 -15.03 -10.08
C GLN A 162 -1.32 -14.88 -11.57
N ARG A 163 -1.53 -16.00 -12.26
CA ARG A 163 -1.90 -16.03 -13.68
C ARG A 163 -3.10 -15.12 -14.01
N ARG A 164 -4.10 -15.06 -13.12
CA ARG A 164 -5.30 -14.23 -13.27
C ARG A 164 -5.03 -12.71 -13.25
N TYR A 165 -3.86 -12.26 -12.81
CA TYR A 165 -3.49 -10.84 -12.89
C TYR A 165 -3.42 -10.36 -14.35
N ALA A 166 -2.87 -11.19 -15.23
CA ALA A 166 -2.77 -10.88 -16.65
C ALA A 166 -4.15 -10.69 -17.31
N SER A 167 -5.19 -11.37 -16.79
CA SER A 167 -6.56 -11.28 -17.30
C SER A 167 -7.41 -10.16 -16.68
N LEU A 168 -6.87 -9.37 -15.75
CA LEU A 168 -7.61 -8.23 -15.20
C LEU A 168 -7.81 -7.15 -16.28
N SER A 169 -9.04 -6.66 -16.41
CA SER A 169 -9.35 -5.51 -17.25
C SER A 169 -8.59 -4.26 -16.78
N PRO A 170 -8.36 -3.26 -17.65
CA PRO A 170 -7.72 -2.00 -17.24
C PRO A 170 -8.42 -1.31 -16.07
N VAL A 171 -9.75 -1.38 -15.99
CA VAL A 171 -10.51 -0.82 -14.84
C VAL A 171 -10.21 -1.59 -13.57
N GLN A 172 -10.22 -2.93 -13.61
CA GLN A 172 -9.85 -3.74 -12.45
C GLN A 172 -8.41 -3.49 -12.01
N ARG A 173 -7.46 -3.36 -12.94
CA ARG A 173 -6.07 -3.02 -12.63
C ARG A 173 -5.94 -1.68 -11.91
N THR A 174 -6.67 -0.64 -12.34
CA THR A 174 -6.71 0.63 -11.61
C THR A 174 -7.41 0.55 -10.25
N ARG A 175 -8.08 -0.55 -9.93
CA ARG A 175 -8.72 -0.80 -8.64
C ARG A 175 -8.09 -1.98 -7.90
N ASN A 176 -6.92 -2.44 -8.32
CA ASN A 176 -6.26 -3.60 -7.73
C ASN A 176 -5.08 -3.15 -6.89
N ALA A 177 -5.04 -3.50 -5.61
CA ALA A 177 -3.99 -3.04 -4.70
C ALA A 177 -2.58 -3.45 -5.16
N ASP A 178 -2.48 -4.66 -5.70
CA ASP A 178 -1.20 -5.18 -6.17
C ASP A 178 -0.66 -4.48 -7.43
N SER A 179 -1.53 -3.82 -8.19
CA SER A 179 -1.09 -2.99 -9.33
C SER A 179 -0.37 -1.74 -8.84
N TYR A 180 -0.82 -1.13 -7.73
CA TYR A 180 -0.14 0.00 -7.09
C TYR A 180 1.16 -0.44 -6.42
N ARG A 181 1.15 -1.58 -5.73
CA ARG A 181 2.37 -2.18 -5.19
C ARG A 181 3.44 -2.32 -6.26
N ALA A 182 3.10 -2.98 -7.37
CA ALA A 182 4.05 -3.28 -8.43
C ALA A 182 4.52 -1.99 -9.16
N TYR A 183 3.60 -1.08 -9.46
CA TYR A 183 3.94 0.18 -10.12
C TYR A 183 4.82 1.07 -9.25
N CYS A 184 4.49 1.28 -7.97
CA CYS A 184 5.27 2.14 -7.09
C CYS A 184 6.60 1.48 -6.67
N GLY A 185 6.58 0.15 -6.46
CA GLY A 185 7.75 -0.61 -6.04
C GLY A 185 8.87 -0.69 -7.08
N GLN A 186 8.59 -0.42 -8.37
CA GLN A 186 9.64 -0.37 -9.40
C GLN A 186 10.56 0.86 -9.27
N PHE A 187 10.15 1.88 -8.51
CA PHE A 187 10.93 3.08 -8.22
C PHE A 187 11.84 2.92 -7.01
N ASP A 188 12.12 1.66 -6.64
CA ASP A 188 13.05 1.34 -5.57
C ASP A 188 14.47 1.76 -5.98
N VAL A 189 14.91 2.92 -5.49
CA VAL A 189 16.29 3.35 -5.62
C VAL A 189 17.09 2.55 -4.62
N ARG A 190 17.61 1.40 -5.05
CA ARG A 190 18.69 0.74 -4.34
C ARG A 190 19.91 1.67 -4.45
N VAL A 191 20.12 2.46 -3.41
CA VAL A 191 21.41 3.13 -3.15
C VAL A 191 22.30 2.15 -2.42
#